data_AF-A0A5K1AAI2-F1
#
_entry.id   AF-A0A5K1AAI2-F1
#
_cell.length_a   1.000
_cell.length_b   1.000
_cell.length_c   1.000
_cell.angle_alpha   90.00
_cell.angle_beta   90.00
_cell.angle_gamma   90.00
#
_symmetry.space_group_name_H-M   'P 1'
#
loop_
_entity.id
_entity.type
_entity.pdbx_description
1 polymer ?
#
loop_
_entity_poly.entity_id
_entity_poly.type
_entity_poly.pdbx_seq_one_letter_code
_entity_poly.pdbx_strand_id
1 'polypeptide(L)'
;RFGTWPVATLVKTESWPLIEGPVCNGSQVIGWHTSLKNKSVRRFPIDMSAFAFNSTVLWDPKRWQRHAVQPIWQQDTVKVGFQ
;
A
#
# COMPACT_ATOMS: atom_id res chain seq x y z
N ARG A 1 0.80 0.60 -12.15
CA ARG A 1 1.76 -0.51 -11.88
C ARG A 1 2.22 -0.33 -10.45
N PHE A 2 2.36 -1.40 -9.69
CA PHE A 2 2.82 -1.38 -8.31
C PHE A 2 3.95 -2.41 -8.16
N GLY A 3 4.89 -2.14 -7.28
CA GLY A 3 5.87 -3.10 -6.79
C GLY A 3 5.38 -3.71 -5.49
N THR A 4 5.77 -4.95 -5.24
CA THR A 4 5.51 -5.64 -3.99
C THR A 4 6.71 -6.51 -3.64
N TRP A 5 6.93 -6.72 -2.35
CA TRP A 5 8.08 -7.43 -1.82
C TRP A 5 7.69 -8.21 -0.55
N PRO A 6 8.46 -9.24 -0.20
CA PRO A 6 8.24 -9.95 1.06
C PRO A 6 8.53 -9.06 2.27
N VAL A 7 7.72 -9.22 3.32
CA VAL A 7 7.87 -8.52 4.60
C VAL A 7 7.91 -9.56 5.72
N ALA A 8 8.87 -9.37 6.63
CA ALA A 8 8.97 -10.15 7.85
C ALA A 8 8.37 -9.35 9.01
N THR A 9 7.37 -9.92 9.70
CA THR A 9 6.72 -9.32 10.85
C THR A 9 7.01 -10.15 12.09
N LEU A 10 7.50 -9.50 13.14
CA LEU A 10 7.66 -10.15 14.44
C LEU A 10 6.30 -10.22 15.15
N VAL A 11 5.84 -11.43 15.43
CA VAL A 11 4.59 -11.67 16.16
C VAL A 11 4.95 -11.92 17.63
N LYS A 12 4.37 -11.16 18.56
CA LYS A 12 4.67 -11.23 20.01
C LYS A 12 4.50 -12.63 20.62
N THR A 13 3.71 -13.48 19.98
CA THR A 13 3.36 -14.84 20.44
C THR A 13 4.28 -15.92 19.87
N GLU A 14 5.04 -15.64 18.81
CA GLU A 14 5.88 -16.62 18.11
C GLU A 14 7.38 -16.27 18.24
N SER A 15 8.23 -17.29 18.34
CA SER A 15 9.68 -17.13 18.45
C SER A 15 10.38 -16.91 17.10
N TRP A 16 9.69 -17.15 16.00
CA TRP A 16 10.18 -16.94 14.63
C TRP A 16 9.38 -15.83 13.93
N PRO A 17 10.02 -15.07 13.03
CA PRO A 17 9.34 -14.02 12.28
C PRO A 17 8.38 -14.63 11.26
N LEU A 18 7.20 -14.03 11.15
CA LEU A 18 6.24 -14.34 10.11
C LEU A 18 6.68 -13.70 8.80
N ILE A 19 6.87 -14.49 7.74
CA ILE A 19 7.22 -13.99 6.41
C ILE A 19 6.00 -14.05 5.49
N GLU A 20 5.55 -12.88 5.03
CA GLU A 20 4.46 -12.74 4.07
C GLU A 20 5.00 -12.11 2.78
N GLY A 21 4.51 -12.53 1.62
CA GLY A 21 5.01 -11.96 0.37
C GLY A 21 4.35 -12.47 -0.91
N PRO A 22 4.65 -11.81 -2.05
CA PRO A 22 4.15 -12.20 -3.36
C PRO A 22 4.82 -13.49 -3.86
N VAL A 23 4.04 -14.33 -4.53
CA VAL A 23 4.54 -15.45 -5.34
C VAL A 23 4.56 -14.99 -6.79
N CYS A 24 5.74 -14.97 -7.39
CA CYS A 24 5.94 -14.42 -8.74
C CYS A 24 6.20 -15.54 -9.76
N ASN A 25 5.61 -15.40 -10.94
CA ASN A 25 6.02 -16.12 -12.15
C ASN A 25 6.55 -15.08 -13.16
N GLY A 26 7.88 -15.01 -13.30
CA GLY A 26 8.54 -13.92 -14.01
C GLY A 26 8.24 -12.56 -13.37
N SER A 27 7.73 -11.61 -14.15
CA SER A 27 7.37 -10.26 -13.69
C SER A 27 5.92 -10.14 -13.21
N GLN A 28 5.19 -11.25 -13.08
CA GLN A 28 3.77 -11.25 -12.71
C GLN A 28 3.56 -11.91 -11.34
N VAL A 29 2.72 -11.30 -10.50
CA VAL A 29 2.32 -11.87 -9.22
C VAL A 29 1.18 -12.85 -9.47
N ILE A 30 1.40 -14.13 -9.14
CA ILE A 30 0.42 -15.22 -9.32
C ILE A 30 -0.28 -15.62 -8.03
N GLY A 31 0.19 -15.15 -6.87
CA GLY A 31 -0.38 -15.47 -5.58
C GLY A 31 0.34 -14.81 -4.42
N TRP A 32 0.00 -15.24 -3.20
CA TRP A 32 0.55 -14.70 -1.96
C TRP A 32 0.89 -15.84 -0.99
N HIS A 33 2.06 -15.77 -0.37
CA HIS A 33 2.44 -16.63 0.73
C HIS A 33 2.10 -15.93 2.05
N THR A 34 1.15 -16.46 2.81
CA THR A 34 0.72 -15.91 4.10
C THR A 34 0.45 -17.04 5.08
N SER A 35 1.09 -17.04 6.27
CA SER A 35 0.88 -18.13 7.24
C SER A 35 -0.44 -18.01 8.02
N LEU A 36 -1.04 -16.80 8.06
CA LEU A 36 -2.24 -16.53 8.83
C LEU A 36 -3.50 -17.02 8.11
N LYS A 37 -4.09 -18.11 8.65
CA LYS A 37 -5.32 -18.77 8.15
C LYS A 37 -6.51 -17.81 7.91
N ASN A 38 -6.54 -16.65 8.57
CA ASN A 38 -7.62 -15.67 8.46
C ASN A 38 -7.36 -14.50 7.50
N LYS A 39 -6.15 -14.38 6.91
CA LYS A 39 -5.85 -13.31 5.93
C LYS A 39 -6.32 -13.64 4.51
N SER A 40 -6.64 -14.90 4.23
CA SER A 40 -7.15 -15.38 2.92
C SER A 40 -8.47 -14.75 2.48
N VAL A 41 -9.20 -14.08 3.37
CA VAL A 41 -10.45 -13.37 3.06
C VAL A 41 -10.19 -12.02 2.36
N ARG A 42 -8.96 -11.49 2.42
CA ARG A 42 -8.63 -10.18 1.81
C ARG A 42 -8.17 -10.34 0.37
N ARG A 43 -8.63 -9.44 -0.50
CA ARG A 43 -8.21 -9.37 -1.92
C ARG A 43 -6.68 -9.23 -2.07
N PHE A 44 -6.04 -8.53 -1.13
CA PHE A 44 -4.59 -8.41 -1.01
C PHE A 44 -4.19 -8.76 0.42
N PRO A 45 -3.68 -9.97 0.68
CA PRO A 45 -3.39 -10.45 2.03
C PRO A 45 -1.97 -10.05 2.46
N ILE A 46 -1.60 -8.78 2.26
CA ILE A 46 -0.28 -8.22 2.61
C ILE A 46 -0.41 -6.94 3.42
N ASP A 47 0.63 -6.60 4.17
CA ASP A 47 0.70 -5.37 4.97
C ASP A 47 0.86 -4.11 4.09
N MET A 48 0.52 -2.93 4.62
CA MET A 48 0.73 -1.63 3.98
C MET A 48 2.21 -1.39 3.63
N SER A 49 3.13 -1.97 4.40
CA SER A 49 4.58 -1.88 4.16
C SER A 49 5.09 -2.79 3.03
N ALA A 50 4.25 -3.66 2.47
CA ALA A 50 4.64 -4.69 1.51
C ALA A 50 4.43 -4.29 0.03
N PHE A 51 4.06 -3.05 -0.24
CA PHE A 51 3.86 -2.55 -1.60
C PHE A 51 4.19 -1.06 -1.74
N ALA A 52 4.52 -0.66 -2.96
CA ALA A 52 4.56 0.74 -3.37
C ALA A 52 4.13 0.90 -4.82
N PHE A 53 3.75 2.11 -5.19
CA PHE A 53 3.36 2.45 -6.55
C PHE A 53 3.87 3.85 -6.90
N ASN A 54 3.95 4.14 -8.20
CA ASN A 54 4.29 5.48 -8.67
C ASN A 54 3.21 6.46 -8.21
N SER A 55 3.61 7.52 -7.49
CA SER A 55 2.70 8.51 -6.90
C SER A 55 1.75 9.16 -7.91
N THR A 56 2.14 9.22 -9.20
CA THR A 56 1.27 9.68 -10.30
C THR A 56 -0.07 8.94 -10.36
N VAL A 57 -0.12 7.68 -9.91
CA VAL A 57 -1.35 6.88 -9.83
C VAL A 57 -2.42 7.56 -8.97
N LEU A 58 -2.07 8.32 -7.93
CA LEU A 58 -3.04 9.01 -7.08
C LEU A 58 -3.75 10.16 -7.81
N TRP A 59 -3.08 10.76 -8.77
CA TRP A 59 -3.51 11.98 -9.44
C TRP A 59 -3.93 11.76 -10.89
N ASP A 60 -3.83 10.52 -11.40
CA ASP A 60 -4.11 10.19 -12.80
C ASP A 60 -5.59 10.48 -13.13
N PRO A 61 -5.89 11.55 -13.88
CA PRO A 61 -7.27 11.97 -14.13
C PRO A 61 -8.02 10.95 -14.98
N LYS A 62 -7.31 10.18 -15.82
CA LYS A 62 -7.90 9.14 -16.68
C LYS A 62 -8.39 7.95 -15.87
N ARG A 63 -7.73 7.64 -14.75
CA ARG A 63 -8.10 6.53 -13.86
C ARG A 63 -9.22 6.88 -12.88
N TRP A 64 -9.23 8.10 -12.38
CA TRP A 64 -10.13 8.51 -11.31
C TRP A 64 -11.37 9.30 -11.77
N GLN A 65 -11.55 9.51 -13.08
CA GLN A 65 -12.66 10.28 -13.65
C GLN A 65 -12.87 11.64 -12.94
N ARG A 66 -11.79 12.31 -12.52
CA ARG A 66 -11.87 13.60 -11.81
C ARG A 66 -11.84 14.76 -12.81
N HIS A 67 -12.96 15.49 -12.90
CA HIS A 67 -13.04 16.84 -13.47
C HIS A 67 -12.47 17.90 -12.51
N ALA A 68 -11.33 17.66 -11.87
CA ALA A 68 -10.73 18.64 -10.95
C ALA A 68 -9.62 19.40 -11.69
N VAL A 69 -10.02 20.43 -12.44
CA VAL A 69 -9.11 21.44 -13.04
C VAL A 69 -8.52 22.36 -11.96
N GLN A 70 -9.02 22.30 -10.73
CA GLN A 70 -8.50 23.12 -9.63
C GLN A 70 -7.46 22.35 -8.80
N PRO A 71 -6.26 22.91 -8.57
CA PRO A 71 -5.29 22.31 -7.68
C PRO A 71 -5.87 22.26 -6.26
N ILE A 72 -5.84 21.07 -5.65
CA ILE A 72 -6.21 20.87 -4.23
C ILE A 72 -5.07 21.35 -3.31
N TRP A 73 -4.14 22.19 -3.79
CA TRP A 73 -3.20 22.91 -2.94
C TRP A 73 -3.99 23.95 -2.15
N GLN A 74 -4.72 23.50 -1.13
CA GLN A 74 -5.05 24.37 -0.02
C GLN A 74 -3.71 24.81 0.55
N GLN A 75 -3.33 26.07 0.30
CA GLN A 75 -2.37 26.73 1.15
C GLN A 75 -2.95 26.68 2.55
N ASP A 76 -2.33 25.90 3.44
CA ASP A 76 -2.58 26.02 4.87
C ASP A 76 -2.08 27.40 5.29
N THR A 77 -2.93 28.42 5.08
CA THR A 77 -2.71 29.75 5.64
C THR A 77 -3.03 29.63 7.12
N VAL A 78 -2.09 29.07 7.88
CA VAL A 78 -2.11 29.16 9.34
C VAL A 78 -2.02 30.65 9.66
N LYS A 79 -3.15 31.27 10.00
CA LYS A 79 -3.16 32.57 10.67
C LYS A 79 -2.60 32.34 12.06
N VAL A 80 -1.29 32.47 12.19
CA VAL A 80 -0.61 32.52 13.47
C VAL A 80 -0.98 33.85 14.13
N GLY A 81 -2.07 33.86 14.88
CA GLY A 81 -2.34 34.87 15.89
C GLY A 81 -1.62 34.45 17.16
N PHE A 82 -0.43 35.01 17.41
CA PHE A 82 0.14 35.00 18.75
C PHE A 82 -0.45 36.20 19.51
N GLN A 83 -1.17 35.92 20.60
CA GLN A 83 -1.54 36.88 21.64
C GLN A 83 -0.69 36.62 22.87
#